data_AF-A0A9N9TLL4-F1
#
_entry.id   AF-A0A9N9TLL4-F1
#
_cell.length_a   1.000
_cell.length_b   1.000
_cell.length_c   1.000
_cell.angle_alpha   90.00
_cell.angle_beta   90.00
_cell.angle_gamma   90.00
#
_symmetry.space_group_name_H-M   'P 1'
#
loop_
_entity.id
_entity.type
_entity.pdbx_description
1 polymer ?
#
loop_
_entity_poly.entity_id
_entity_poly.type
_entity_poly.pdbx_seq_one_letter_code
_entity_poly.pdbx_strand_id
1 'polypeptide(L)'
;MSNIPLFPNLKPRLFESSWFQVDQPRDCEDELSQLEREHQNWLQSIKQFNADLTPIGKTTSEPVEEEEDEDDEDDNEDDDESETHDEEEEDEIEMDVSAEGVPGELRSPEELGRRMIQGIGQGHGVR
;
A
#
# COMPACT_ATOMS: atom_id res chain seq x y z
N MET A 1 3.67 41.15 59.25
CA MET A 1 3.97 40.26 58.10
C MET A 1 2.74 40.28 57.21
N SER A 2 2.83 40.93 56.04
CA SER A 2 1.71 41.06 55.11
C SER A 2 1.51 39.75 54.37
N ASN A 3 0.35 39.11 54.56
CA ASN A 3 -0.02 37.88 53.88
C ASN A 3 -0.66 38.26 52.52
N ILE A 4 0.07 38.06 51.42
CA ILE A 4 -0.41 38.38 50.08
C ILE A 4 -1.32 37.22 49.61
N PRO A 5 -2.58 37.48 49.23
CA PRO A 5 -3.45 36.43 48.73
C PRO A 5 -2.94 35.96 47.36
N LEU A 6 -2.66 34.66 47.26
CA LEU A 6 -2.37 34.03 45.97
C LEU A 6 -3.67 33.89 45.19
N PHE A 7 -3.69 34.45 43.98
CA PHE A 7 -4.77 34.23 43.02
C PHE A 7 -4.57 32.89 42.30
N PRO A 8 -5.67 32.19 41.96
CA PRO A 8 -5.59 30.96 41.18
C PRO A 8 -5.08 31.23 39.77
N ASN A 9 -4.47 30.21 39.16
CA ASN A 9 -4.02 30.28 37.78
C ASN A 9 -5.23 30.18 36.83
N LEU A 10 -5.45 31.22 36.02
CA LEU A 10 -6.56 31.31 35.05
C LEU A 10 -6.10 31.11 33.60
N LYS A 11 -4.87 30.62 33.38
CA LYS A 11 -4.38 30.34 32.04
C LYS A 11 -5.04 29.07 31.50
N PRO A 12 -5.40 29.02 30.20
CA PRO A 12 -5.85 27.79 29.57
C PRO A 12 -4.77 26.72 29.66
N ARG A 13 -5.19 25.45 29.67
CA ARG A 13 -4.25 24.33 29.71
C ARG A 13 -3.49 24.28 28.38
N LEU A 14 -2.21 23.96 28.46
CA LEU A 14 -1.33 23.86 27.29
C LEU A 14 -1.71 22.68 26.38
N PHE A 15 -2.35 21.66 26.93
CA PHE A 15 -2.79 20.46 26.24
C PHE A 15 -4.22 20.18 26.72
N GLU A 16 -5.18 20.15 25.80
CA GLU A 16 -6.53 19.63 26.07
C GLU A 16 -6.78 18.41 25.21
N SER A 17 -7.49 17.43 25.77
CA SER A 17 -7.84 16.19 25.08
C SER A 17 -8.73 16.39 23.84
N SER A 18 -9.35 17.57 23.68
CA SER A 18 -10.13 17.90 22.49
C SER A 18 -9.30 18.11 21.22
N TRP A 19 -8.00 18.41 21.35
CA TRP A 19 -7.09 18.67 20.22
C TRP A 19 -5.74 17.96 20.36
N PHE A 20 -5.51 17.27 21.48
CA PHE A 20 -4.33 16.47 21.73
C PHE A 20 -4.74 15.11 22.32
N GLN A 21 -4.93 14.12 21.43
CA GLN A 21 -5.22 12.73 21.78
C GLN A 21 -4.00 11.88 21.42
N VAL A 22 -3.17 11.56 22.42
CA VAL A 22 -1.96 10.75 22.23
C VAL A 22 -2.28 9.27 22.33
N ASP A 23 -3.07 8.87 23.32
CA ASP A 23 -3.38 7.46 23.59
C ASP A 23 -4.87 7.19 23.40
N GLN A 24 -5.36 7.33 22.17
CA GLN A 24 -6.69 6.81 21.86
C GLN A 24 -6.59 5.28 21.79
N PRO A 25 -7.34 4.53 22.62
CA PRO A 25 -7.38 3.09 22.49
C PRO A 25 -7.92 2.76 21.09
N ARG A 26 -7.03 2.25 20.23
CA ARG A 26 -7.38 1.82 18.88
C ARG A 26 -7.12 0.33 18.80
N ASP A 27 -8.02 -0.38 18.12
CA ASP A 27 -7.80 -1.79 17.82
C ASP A 27 -6.86 -1.90 16.61
N CYS A 28 -5.56 -2.03 16.92
CA CYS A 28 -4.52 -2.08 15.91
C CYS A 28 -4.59 -3.34 15.04
N GLU A 29 -5.10 -4.44 15.59
CA GLU A 29 -5.17 -5.74 14.89
C GLU A 29 -6.25 -5.72 13.81
N ASP A 30 -7.41 -5.13 14.11
CA ASP A 30 -8.51 -4.97 13.14
C ASP A 30 -8.10 -4.04 11.98
N GLU A 31 -7.41 -2.92 12.29
CA GLU A 31 -6.91 -1.97 11.29
C GLU A 31 -5.86 -2.65 10.39
N LEU A 32 -4.92 -3.39 10.97
CA LEU A 32 -3.91 -4.13 10.23
C LEU A 32 -4.52 -5.20 9.33
N SER A 33 -5.41 -6.03 9.88
CA SER A 33 -6.12 -7.08 9.13
C SER A 33 -6.92 -6.51 7.96
N GLN A 34 -7.53 -5.34 8.15
CA GLN A 34 -8.24 -4.65 7.08
C GLN A 34 -7.29 -4.24 5.95
N LEU A 35 -6.15 -3.64 6.29
CA LEU A 35 -5.16 -3.17 5.33
C LEU A 35 -4.54 -4.33 4.54
N GLU A 36 -4.21 -5.42 5.21
CA GLU A 36 -3.69 -6.64 4.57
C GLU A 36 -4.70 -7.23 3.59
N ARG A 37 -5.98 -7.31 3.98
CA ARG A 37 -7.04 -7.79 3.09
C ARG A 37 -7.20 -6.90 1.86
N GLU A 38 -7.15 -5.58 2.04
CA GLU A 38 -7.23 -4.64 0.91
C GLU A 38 -6.06 -4.85 -0.06
N HIS A 39 -4.84 -4.99 0.48
CA HIS A 39 -3.66 -5.32 -0.31
C HIS A 39 -3.86 -6.63 -1.09
N GLN A 40 -4.27 -7.70 -0.43
CA GLN A 40 -4.50 -8.99 -1.09
C GLN A 40 -5.54 -8.88 -2.22
N ASN A 41 -6.63 -8.14 -1.99
CA ASN A 41 -7.63 -7.89 -3.03
C ASN A 41 -7.05 -7.11 -4.22
N TRP A 42 -6.19 -6.13 -3.96
CA TRP A 42 -5.51 -5.38 -5.00
C TRP A 42 -4.60 -6.29 -5.85
N LEU A 43 -3.79 -7.15 -5.23
CA LEU A 43 -2.96 -8.13 -5.95
C LEU A 43 -3.81 -9.10 -6.79
N GLN A 44 -4.92 -9.59 -6.24
CA GLN A 44 -5.85 -10.45 -6.99
C GLN A 44 -6.46 -9.72 -8.18
N SER A 45 -6.81 -8.43 -8.04
CA SER A 45 -7.34 -7.63 -9.14
C SER A 45 -6.33 -7.48 -10.28
N ILE A 46 -5.04 -7.32 -9.95
CA ILE A 46 -3.96 -7.27 -10.95
C ILE A 46 -3.82 -8.61 -11.65
N LYS A 47 -3.77 -9.70 -10.88
CA LYS A 47 -3.64 -11.06 -11.41
C LYS A 47 -4.78 -11.41 -12.38
N GLN A 48 -5.99 -10.98 -12.06
CA GLN A 48 -7.19 -11.29 -12.83
C GLN A 48 -7.48 -10.28 -13.94
N PHE A 49 -6.70 -9.20 -14.04
CA PHE A 49 -6.95 -8.14 -15.00
C PHE A 49 -6.92 -8.66 -16.44
N ASN A 50 -8.09 -8.68 -17.10
CA ASN A 50 -8.31 -9.21 -18.45
C ASN A 50 -7.91 -10.68 -18.63
N ALA A 51 -7.87 -11.48 -17.56
CA ALA A 51 -7.56 -12.90 -17.64
C ALA A 51 -8.62 -13.68 -18.45
N ASP A 52 -9.84 -13.17 -18.51
CA ASP A 52 -10.96 -13.71 -19.29
C ASP A 52 -10.99 -13.22 -20.75
N LEU A 53 -10.12 -12.29 -21.13
CA LEU A 53 -10.09 -11.75 -22.49
C LEU A 53 -9.47 -12.77 -23.44
N THR A 54 -10.31 -13.32 -24.33
CA THR A 54 -9.85 -14.23 -25.37
C THR A 54 -8.97 -13.47 -26.38
N PRO A 55 -7.74 -13.94 -26.68
CA PRO A 55 -6.87 -13.29 -27.64
C PRO A 55 -7.49 -13.22 -29.04
N ILE A 56 -7.22 -12.14 -29.77
CA ILE A 56 -7.71 -11.97 -31.15
C ILE A 56 -7.16 -13.11 -32.02
N GLY A 57 -8.04 -13.78 -32.75
CA GLY A 57 -7.69 -14.91 -33.62
C GLY A 57 -7.75 -16.29 -32.95
N LYS A 58 -7.98 -16.35 -31.63
CA LYS A 58 -8.42 -17.56 -30.93
C LYS A 58 -9.94 -17.51 -30.82
N THR A 59 -10.68 -17.92 -31.85
CA THR A 59 -12.10 -18.25 -31.64
C THR A 59 -12.12 -19.41 -30.66
N THR A 60 -12.89 -19.31 -29.56
CA THR A 60 -13.14 -20.33 -28.54
C THR A 60 -12.69 -21.71 -28.99
N SER A 61 -11.55 -22.17 -28.46
CA SER A 61 -11.08 -23.53 -28.72
C SER A 61 -12.24 -24.47 -28.47
N GLU A 62 -12.52 -25.34 -29.43
CA GLU A 62 -13.37 -26.53 -29.22
C GLU A 62 -12.99 -27.19 -27.89
N PRO A 63 -13.94 -27.82 -27.16
CA PRO A 63 -13.63 -28.48 -25.90
C PRO A 63 -12.46 -29.42 -26.14
N VAL A 64 -11.30 -29.06 -25.58
CA VAL A 64 -10.13 -29.91 -25.59
C VAL A 64 -10.54 -31.04 -24.67
N GLU A 65 -10.87 -32.19 -25.24
CA GLU A 65 -11.08 -33.40 -24.46
C GLU A 65 -9.82 -33.57 -23.60
N GLU A 66 -10.04 -33.69 -22.29
CA GLU A 66 -9.01 -33.90 -21.28
C GLU A 66 -8.25 -35.18 -21.67
N GLU A 67 -7.16 -35.05 -22.41
CA GLU A 67 -6.13 -36.08 -22.44
C GLU A 67 -5.51 -36.06 -21.04
N GLU A 68 -5.79 -37.11 -20.27
CA GLU A 68 -5.17 -37.42 -18.99
C GLU A 68 -3.65 -37.55 -19.20
N ASP A 69 -2.92 -36.44 -19.12
CA ASP A 69 -1.47 -36.47 -18.97
C ASP A 69 -1.18 -36.99 -17.55
N GLU A 70 -0.84 -38.28 -17.47
CA GLU A 70 -0.22 -38.92 -16.32
C GLU A 70 1.10 -38.19 -16.00
N ASP A 71 1.06 -37.22 -15.09
CA ASP A 71 2.24 -36.50 -14.64
C ASP A 71 3.09 -37.39 -13.72
N ASP A 72 4.30 -37.65 -14.19
CA ASP A 72 5.36 -38.45 -13.61
C ASP A 72 5.75 -37.88 -12.24
N GLU A 73 5.82 -38.73 -11.22
CA GLU A 73 6.25 -38.36 -9.87
C GLU A 73 7.74 -37.99 -9.89
N ASP A 74 8.08 -36.74 -10.23
CA ASP A 74 9.44 -36.21 -10.09
C ASP A 74 9.67 -35.74 -8.65
N ASP A 75 10.20 -36.68 -7.87
CA ASP A 75 10.81 -36.57 -6.56
C ASP A 75 11.96 -35.53 -6.59
N ASN A 76 11.63 -34.25 -6.47
CA ASN A 76 12.62 -33.22 -6.20
C ASN A 76 12.98 -33.26 -4.71
N GLU A 77 14.08 -33.95 -4.44
CA GLU A 77 14.83 -33.93 -3.19
C GLU A 77 15.00 -32.51 -2.65
N ASP A 78 14.64 -32.40 -1.38
CA ASP A 78 14.92 -31.34 -0.41
C ASP A 78 16.36 -30.82 -0.50
N ASP A 79 16.57 -29.71 -1.23
CA ASP A 79 17.81 -28.94 -1.22
C ASP A 79 17.69 -27.81 -0.18
N ASP A 80 17.91 -28.19 1.09
CA ASP A 80 18.13 -27.28 2.23
C ASP A 80 19.48 -26.54 2.05
N GLU A 81 19.51 -25.60 1.13
CA GLU A 81 20.58 -24.59 1.06
C GLU A 81 20.18 -23.41 1.96
N SER A 82 20.38 -23.62 3.27
CA SER A 82 20.32 -22.58 4.29
C SER A 82 21.53 -21.64 4.17
N GLU A 83 21.46 -20.72 3.22
CA GLU A 83 22.39 -19.58 3.11
C GLU A 83 22.03 -18.53 4.18
N THR A 84 22.67 -18.63 5.35
CA THR A 84 22.69 -17.57 6.35
C THR A 84 23.60 -16.43 5.87
N HIS A 85 23.08 -15.56 5.01
CA HIS A 85 23.75 -14.33 4.59
C HIS A 85 23.57 -13.24 5.66
N ASP A 86 24.48 -13.24 6.63
CA ASP A 86 24.67 -12.18 7.61
C ASP A 86 25.56 -11.08 6.99
N GLU A 87 24.94 -10.12 6.29
CA GLU A 87 25.58 -8.86 5.94
C GLU A 87 24.75 -7.70 6.52
N GLU A 88 25.05 -7.38 7.77
CA GLU A 88 24.78 -6.07 8.35
C GLU A 88 25.55 -5.00 7.55
N GLU A 89 24.95 -4.49 6.47
CA GLU A 89 25.34 -3.21 5.88
C GLU A 89 24.25 -2.19 6.22
N GLU A 90 24.38 -1.58 7.41
CA GLU A 90 23.63 -0.41 7.82
C GLU A 90 24.04 0.78 6.92
N ASP A 91 23.38 0.92 5.77
CA ASP A 91 23.43 2.16 5.00
C ASP A 91 22.68 3.26 5.78
N GLU A 92 23.42 4.04 6.57
CA GLU A 92 22.94 5.30 7.16
C GLU A 92 22.57 6.27 6.04
N ILE A 93 21.30 6.28 5.63
CA ILE A 93 20.76 7.29 4.73
C ILE A 93 20.66 8.64 5.47
N GLU A 94 21.62 9.53 5.22
CA GLU A 94 21.58 10.92 5.69
C GLU A 94 20.47 11.68 4.95
N MET A 95 19.30 11.81 5.58
CA MET A 95 18.14 12.51 5.01
C MET A 95 18.34 14.03 5.13
N ASP A 96 18.91 14.65 4.09
CA ASP A 96 18.95 16.12 3.98
C ASP A 96 17.53 16.65 3.74
N VAL A 97 16.88 17.08 4.84
CA VAL A 97 15.62 17.82 4.82
C VAL A 97 15.92 19.26 4.41
N SER A 98 16.25 19.46 3.14
CA SER A 98 16.09 20.75 2.50
C SER A 98 14.61 20.94 2.15
N ALA A 99 13.86 21.31 3.18
CA ALA A 99 12.46 21.70 3.12
C ALA A 99 12.31 23.00 2.32
N GLU A 100 12.23 22.90 0.99
CA GLU A 100 11.69 23.97 0.16
C GLU A 100 10.78 23.40 -0.92
N GLY A 101 9.64 22.90 -0.47
CA GLY A 101 8.56 22.42 -1.32
C GLY A 101 7.30 22.28 -0.47
N VAL A 102 6.32 23.14 -0.74
CA VAL A 102 5.00 23.30 -0.10
C VAL A 102 4.48 22.04 0.64
N PRO A 103 4.18 22.12 1.95
CA PRO A 103 3.69 20.96 2.69
C PRO A 103 2.21 20.75 2.36
N GLY A 104 1.87 19.60 1.78
CA GLY A 104 0.48 19.17 1.80
C GLY A 104 -0.07 18.31 0.67
N GLU A 105 0.70 17.84 -0.33
CA GLU A 105 0.13 16.95 -1.34
C GLU A 105 1.09 15.81 -1.70
N LEU A 106 1.28 14.86 -0.77
CA LEU A 106 1.72 13.53 -1.15
C LEU A 106 0.60 12.92 -1.99
N ARG A 107 0.82 12.93 -3.30
CA ARG A 107 -0.16 12.53 -4.27
C ARG A 107 -0.47 11.04 -4.10
N SER A 108 -1.71 10.72 -3.73
CA SER A 108 -2.16 9.34 -3.52
C SER A 108 -1.92 8.51 -4.79
N PRO A 109 -1.46 7.25 -4.68
CA PRO A 109 -1.38 6.31 -5.80
C PRO A 109 -2.68 6.22 -6.63
N GLU A 110 -3.83 6.44 -5.99
CA GLU A 110 -5.14 6.49 -6.65
C GLU A 110 -5.26 7.64 -7.67
N GLU A 111 -4.65 8.80 -7.41
CA GLU A 111 -4.69 9.95 -8.34
C GLU A 111 -3.81 9.74 -9.56
N LEU A 112 -2.70 9.00 -9.40
CA LEU A 112 -1.82 8.61 -10.50
C LEU A 112 -2.52 7.61 -11.42
N GLY A 113 -3.27 6.67 -10.86
CA GLY A 113 -4.09 5.72 -11.63
C GLY A 113 -5.18 6.41 -12.46
N ARG A 114 -5.87 7.40 -11.91
CA ARG A 114 -6.93 8.16 -12.62
C ARG A 114 -6.39 8.96 -13.82
N ARG A 115 -5.16 9.48 -13.75
CA ARG A 115 -4.55 10.28 -14.83
C ARG A 115 -4.18 9.44 -16.06
N MET A 116 -3.72 8.20 -15.87
CA MET A 116 -3.37 7.31 -16.99
C MET A 116 -4.58 6.96 -17.86
N ILE A 117 -5.77 6.86 -17.27
CA ILE A 117 -7.02 6.55 -17.98
C ILE A 117 -7.54 7.75 -18.79
N GLN A 118 -7.29 8.98 -18.34
CA GLN A 118 -7.80 10.19 -19.01
C GLN A 118 -6.94 10.62 -20.23
N GLY A 119 -5.72 10.10 -20.38
CA GLY A 119 -4.74 10.54 -21.40
C GLY A 119 -4.92 9.95 -22.81
N ILE A 120 -5.83 9.00 -23.01
CA ILE A 120 -5.92 8.23 -24.26
C ILE A 120 -6.96 8.77 -25.27
N GLY A 121 -7.54 9.96 -25.02
CA GLY A 121 -8.81 10.36 -25.66
C GLY A 121 -8.94 11.77 -26.21
N GLN A 122 -7.88 12.44 -26.68
CA GLN A 122 -8.05 13.69 -27.46
C GLN A 122 -7.14 13.75 -28.69
N GLY A 123 -7.50 12.97 -29.71
CA GLY A 123 -7.15 13.30 -31.10
C GLY A 123 -8.00 14.49 -31.56
N HIS A 124 -7.40 15.68 -31.63
CA HIS A 124 -8.02 16.84 -32.26
C HIS A 124 -8.14 16.60 -33.77
N GLY A 125 -9.36 16.29 -34.22
CA GLY A 125 -9.75 16.46 -35.62
C GLY A 125 -9.91 17.94 -35.92
N VAL A 126 -8.93 18.54 -36.59
CA VAL A 126 -9.07 19.85 -37.24
C VAL A 126 -9.52 19.63 -38.67
N ARG A 127 -10.62 20.30 -38.99
CA ARG A 127 -11.27 20.40 -40.30
C ARG A 127 -10.38 21.05 -41.34
#